data_AF-A0A1E7W7K3-F1
#
_entry.id   AF-A0A1E7W7K3-F1
#
_cell.length_a   1.000
_cell.length_b   1.000
_cell.length_c   1.000
_cell.angle_alpha   90.00
_cell.angle_beta   90.00
_cell.angle_gamma   90.00
#
_symmetry.space_group_name_H-M   'P 1'
#
loop_
_entity.id
_entity.type
_entity.pdbx_description
1 polymer ?
#
loop_
_entity_poly.entity_id
_entity_poly.type
_entity_poly.pdbx_seq_one_letter_code
_entity_poly.pdbx_strand_id
1 'polypeptide(L)'
;MKNFITVGPCFAAALLFGAAAPALATPAAPAACQFRADAPDRHVVVRGDTLWDIAGQFLQQPWCWPTVWDMNRDDIANPHWIYPDQVIWFDRAAGRLRLGDNTAAGNAPGVATERRSPAVRSSAVDAGAIPSIAPAAIEPFLSQPLIIENDELARAPRIVATEDGHVFIGQGDKAYVRGDLGGVTTFQVYRPGRPLQDPDSGQVLAHEAYYLGTVTVQARAGAGSDVHTVRATSTREEMGKGDQLIALAPAPAQNYVPHAPATRIAAKVLSVHGGVTYAGRNQIVSINRGKLDGLDIGSVLRLYHAGKTVRDSTAPTGWFGREQQVRLPDEQVGSLFIFRVFGRVSYGLIMQATAPVVVGDTATSPE
;
A
#
# COMPACT_ATOMS: atom_id res chain seq x y z
N MET A 1 -26.57 -15.74 85.24
CA MET A 1 -26.54 -17.22 85.26
C MET A 1 -26.95 -17.70 83.86
N LYS A 2 -26.01 -18.39 83.18
CA LYS A 2 -26.11 -19.22 81.97
C LYS A 2 -27.28 -18.97 80.99
N ASN A 3 -26.98 -18.30 79.87
CA ASN A 3 -27.80 -18.34 78.65
C ASN A 3 -27.37 -19.56 77.82
N PHE A 4 -28.33 -20.44 77.52
CA PHE A 4 -28.14 -21.59 76.63
C PHE A 4 -28.09 -21.12 75.17
N ILE A 5 -27.06 -21.53 74.44
CA ILE A 5 -26.90 -21.33 73.01
C ILE A 5 -27.43 -22.58 72.30
N THR A 6 -28.47 -22.41 71.49
CA THR A 6 -29.04 -23.44 70.62
C THR A 6 -28.27 -23.44 69.30
N VAL A 7 -27.65 -24.58 68.96
CA VAL A 7 -26.93 -24.81 67.71
C VAL A 7 -27.93 -25.32 66.66
N GLY A 8 -28.10 -24.59 65.56
CA GLY A 8 -28.78 -25.07 64.34
C GLY A 8 -27.74 -25.50 63.29
N PRO A 9 -27.97 -26.57 62.50
CA PRO A 9 -26.98 -27.05 61.56
C PRO A 9 -26.98 -26.23 60.27
N CYS A 10 -25.80 -25.72 59.89
CA CYS A 10 -25.55 -25.16 58.56
C CYS A 10 -25.51 -26.29 57.53
N PHE A 11 -26.46 -26.30 56.61
CA PHE A 11 -26.38 -27.06 55.36
C PHE A 11 -25.27 -26.47 54.48
N ALA A 12 -24.18 -27.21 54.28
CA ALA A 12 -23.17 -26.87 53.28
C ALA A 12 -23.63 -27.36 51.91
N ALA A 13 -24.02 -26.42 51.03
CA ALA A 13 -24.25 -26.69 49.62
C ALA A 13 -22.89 -26.70 48.89
N ALA A 14 -22.46 -27.87 48.42
CA ALA A 14 -21.27 -28.01 47.58
C ALA A 14 -21.58 -27.51 46.15
N LEU A 15 -21.01 -26.37 45.77
CA LEU A 15 -21.01 -25.87 44.39
C LEU A 15 -19.97 -26.65 43.57
N LEU A 16 -20.45 -27.53 42.68
CA LEU A 16 -19.65 -28.12 41.61
C LEU A 16 -19.35 -27.04 40.56
N PHE A 17 -18.15 -26.45 40.63
CA PHE A 17 -17.60 -25.64 39.55
C PHE A 17 -17.15 -26.57 38.41
N GLY A 18 -17.96 -26.65 37.34
CA GLY A 18 -17.53 -27.23 36.07
C GLY A 18 -16.49 -26.31 35.43
N ALA A 19 -15.23 -26.75 35.36
CA ALA A 19 -14.19 -26.06 34.63
C ALA A 19 -14.43 -26.20 33.12
N ALA A 20 -14.96 -25.14 32.49
CA ALA A 20 -14.95 -25.01 31.05
C ALA A 20 -13.51 -24.72 30.60
N ALA A 21 -12.87 -25.71 29.99
CA ALA A 21 -11.56 -25.53 29.38
C ALA A 21 -11.68 -24.48 28.24
N PRO A 22 -10.80 -23.47 28.19
CA PRO A 22 -10.78 -22.54 27.06
C PRO A 22 -10.40 -23.33 25.81
N ALA A 23 -11.26 -23.31 24.80
CA ALA A 23 -10.92 -23.81 23.47
C ALA A 23 -9.73 -22.98 22.96
N LEU A 24 -8.55 -23.61 22.93
CA LEU A 24 -7.37 -23.04 22.30
C LEU A 24 -7.70 -22.83 20.82
N ALA A 25 -7.86 -21.58 20.42
CA ALA A 25 -7.89 -21.22 19.02
C ALA A 25 -6.57 -21.67 18.39
N THR A 26 -6.64 -22.68 17.52
CA THR A 26 -5.52 -23.06 16.66
C THR A 26 -5.10 -21.83 15.86
N PRO A 27 -3.83 -21.40 15.92
CA PRO A 27 -3.36 -20.34 15.04
C PRO A 27 -3.58 -20.80 13.59
N ALA A 28 -4.26 -19.96 12.80
CA ALA A 28 -4.34 -20.16 11.36
C ALA A 28 -2.91 -20.25 10.81
N ALA A 29 -2.64 -21.31 10.04
CA ALA A 29 -1.36 -21.44 9.36
C ALA A 29 -1.17 -20.24 8.42
N PRO A 30 0.06 -19.72 8.26
CA PRO A 30 0.32 -18.69 7.26
C PRO A 30 -0.23 -19.17 5.93
N ALA A 31 -0.83 -18.28 5.15
CA ALA A 31 -1.38 -18.65 3.86
C ALA A 31 -0.19 -19.00 2.96
N ALA A 32 0.17 -20.28 2.95
CA ALA A 32 1.28 -20.77 2.16
C ALA A 32 1.08 -20.34 0.72
N CYS A 33 2.15 -19.85 0.08
CA CYS A 33 2.15 -19.48 -1.32
C CYS A 33 1.75 -20.70 -2.17
N GLN A 34 0.47 -20.79 -2.48
CA GLN A 34 -0.16 -21.97 -3.08
C GLN A 34 -0.52 -21.70 -4.54
N PHE A 35 -0.31 -22.71 -5.37
CA PHE A 35 -0.81 -22.71 -6.73
C PHE A 35 -2.32 -22.89 -6.76
N ARG A 36 -2.95 -22.31 -7.76
CA ARG A 36 -4.36 -22.53 -8.03
C ARG A 36 -4.56 -23.92 -8.62
N ALA A 37 -5.66 -24.57 -8.27
CA ALA A 37 -6.03 -25.85 -8.85
C ALA A 37 -6.25 -25.74 -10.37
N ASP A 38 -6.80 -24.61 -10.82
CA ASP A 38 -7.11 -24.27 -12.20
C ASP A 38 -6.00 -23.49 -12.92
N ALA A 39 -4.80 -23.39 -12.33
CA ALA A 39 -3.67 -22.72 -12.96
C ALA A 39 -3.35 -23.35 -14.34
N PRO A 40 -3.02 -22.56 -15.38
CA PRO A 40 -2.59 -23.10 -16.68
C PRO A 40 -1.22 -23.79 -16.57
N ASP A 41 -0.90 -24.69 -17.51
CA ASP A 41 0.42 -25.35 -17.56
C ASP A 41 1.49 -24.44 -18.19
N ARG A 42 1.09 -23.43 -18.96
CA ARG A 42 1.98 -22.44 -19.55
C ARG A 42 1.31 -21.08 -19.77
N HIS A 43 2.10 -20.01 -19.76
CA HIS A 43 1.71 -18.66 -20.16
C HIS A 43 2.76 -18.08 -21.12
N VAL A 44 2.33 -17.44 -22.20
CA VAL A 44 3.23 -16.71 -23.11
C VAL A 44 3.14 -15.24 -22.74
N VAL A 45 4.25 -14.64 -22.36
CA VAL A 45 4.32 -13.26 -21.89
C VAL A 45 4.02 -12.31 -23.06
N VAL A 46 3.00 -11.48 -22.91
CA VAL A 46 2.62 -10.48 -23.92
C VAL A 46 3.00 -9.09 -23.42
N ARG A 47 3.27 -8.16 -24.34
CA ARG A 47 3.50 -6.74 -23.99
C ARG A 47 2.27 -6.20 -23.24
N GLY A 48 2.50 -5.67 -22.03
CA GLY A 48 1.45 -5.15 -21.15
C GLY A 48 1.19 -6.02 -19.92
N ASP A 49 1.66 -7.27 -19.92
CA ASP A 49 1.65 -8.11 -18.73
C ASP A 49 2.50 -7.49 -17.62
N THR A 50 2.11 -7.76 -16.37
CA THR A 50 2.89 -7.47 -15.17
C THR A 50 3.20 -8.78 -14.45
N LEU A 51 4.27 -8.81 -13.66
CA LEU A 51 4.57 -10.02 -12.86
C LEU A 51 3.42 -10.37 -11.93
N TRP A 52 2.69 -9.36 -11.42
CA TRP A 52 1.48 -9.56 -10.64
C TRP A 52 0.36 -10.24 -11.40
N ASP A 53 0.03 -9.78 -12.61
CA ASP A 53 -1.07 -10.34 -13.40
C ASP A 53 -0.78 -11.79 -13.81
N ILE A 54 0.46 -12.07 -14.21
CA ILE A 54 0.95 -13.42 -14.51
C ILE A 54 0.87 -14.28 -13.25
N ALA A 55 1.39 -13.80 -12.12
CA ALA A 55 1.36 -14.53 -10.86
C ALA A 55 -0.06 -14.88 -10.44
N GLY A 56 -1.04 -13.99 -10.64
CA GLY A 56 -2.45 -14.27 -10.33
C GLY A 56 -3.12 -15.34 -11.20
N GLN A 57 -2.52 -15.70 -12.34
CA GLN A 57 -2.97 -16.85 -13.14
C GLN A 57 -2.53 -18.18 -12.52
N PHE A 58 -1.35 -18.22 -11.89
CA PHE A 58 -0.77 -19.45 -11.34
C PHE A 58 -1.00 -19.61 -9.84
N LEU A 59 -0.95 -18.52 -9.07
CA LEU A 59 -0.97 -18.48 -7.61
C LEU A 59 -2.30 -17.97 -7.08
N GLN A 60 -2.73 -18.49 -5.93
CA GLN A 60 -3.88 -17.95 -5.20
C GLN A 60 -3.60 -16.53 -4.70
N GLN A 61 -2.35 -16.27 -4.28
CA GLN A 61 -1.87 -14.97 -3.85
C GLN A 61 -0.80 -14.47 -4.84
N PRO A 62 -1.11 -13.48 -5.70
CA PRO A 62 -0.15 -13.04 -6.72
C PRO A 62 1.16 -12.49 -6.14
N TRP A 63 1.14 -11.84 -4.98
CA TRP A 63 2.33 -11.28 -4.32
C TRP A 63 3.35 -12.33 -3.86
N CYS A 64 2.99 -13.61 -3.82
CA CYS A 64 3.91 -14.70 -3.48
C CYS A 64 4.90 -15.05 -4.60
N TRP A 65 4.79 -14.39 -5.76
CA TRP A 65 5.61 -14.68 -6.92
C TRP A 65 7.13 -14.62 -6.66
N PRO A 66 7.70 -13.72 -5.81
CA PRO A 66 9.13 -13.74 -5.53
C PRO A 66 9.56 -15.03 -4.85
N THR A 67 8.73 -15.59 -3.96
CA THR A 67 9.03 -16.83 -3.22
C THR A 67 9.08 -18.05 -4.13
N VAL A 68 8.17 -18.14 -5.11
CA VAL A 68 8.13 -19.29 -6.04
C VAL A 68 9.16 -19.18 -7.16
N TRP A 69 9.69 -17.97 -7.41
CA TRP A 69 10.79 -17.74 -8.36
C TRP A 69 12.19 -17.77 -7.72
N ASP A 70 12.36 -17.39 -6.44
CA ASP A 70 13.66 -17.37 -5.74
C ASP A 70 14.27 -18.77 -5.60
N MET A 71 13.47 -19.83 -5.76
CA MET A 71 13.97 -21.21 -5.85
C MET A 71 14.75 -21.52 -7.16
N ASN A 72 14.85 -20.57 -8.10
CA ASN A 72 15.54 -20.70 -9.39
C ASN A 72 16.57 -19.58 -9.66
N ARG A 73 17.28 -19.10 -8.63
CA ARG A 73 18.36 -18.09 -8.78
C ARG A 73 19.47 -18.53 -9.76
N ASP A 74 19.58 -19.84 -10.01
CA ASP A 74 20.54 -20.44 -10.96
C ASP A 74 20.13 -20.26 -12.44
N ASP A 75 18.83 -20.17 -12.74
CA ASP A 75 18.31 -19.98 -14.11
C ASP A 75 18.01 -18.50 -14.41
N ILE A 76 17.73 -17.68 -13.38
CA ILE A 76 17.35 -16.26 -13.52
C ILE A 76 18.14 -15.41 -12.50
N ALA A 77 19.13 -14.66 -13.00
CA ALA A 77 19.99 -13.79 -12.17
C ALA A 77 19.23 -12.60 -11.53
N ASN A 78 18.04 -12.25 -12.03
CA ASN A 78 17.13 -11.28 -11.44
C ASN A 78 15.67 -11.57 -11.86
N PRO A 79 14.76 -11.94 -10.93
CA PRO A 79 13.36 -12.26 -11.22
C PRO A 79 12.57 -11.14 -11.94
N HIS A 80 13.10 -9.93 -11.98
CA HIS A 80 12.53 -8.79 -12.71
C HIS A 80 12.81 -8.80 -14.22
N TRP A 81 13.54 -9.79 -14.77
CA TRP A 81 13.93 -9.82 -16.19
C TRP A 81 13.11 -10.80 -17.02
N ILE A 82 11.78 -10.70 -16.93
CA ILE A 82 10.89 -11.39 -17.85
C ILE A 82 10.58 -10.45 -19.02
N TYR A 83 10.65 -10.94 -20.25
CA TYR A 83 10.46 -10.17 -21.48
C TYR A 83 9.26 -10.71 -22.26
N PRO A 84 8.62 -9.88 -23.12
CA PRO A 84 7.64 -10.37 -24.09
C PRO A 84 8.17 -11.55 -24.90
N ASP A 85 7.26 -12.43 -25.31
CA ASP A 85 7.48 -13.67 -26.07
C ASP A 85 8.20 -14.79 -25.32
N GLN A 86 8.55 -14.60 -24.04
CA GLN A 86 9.01 -15.69 -23.18
C GLN A 86 7.84 -16.56 -22.72
N VAL A 87 8.09 -17.86 -22.54
CA VAL A 87 7.06 -18.81 -22.07
C VAL A 87 7.35 -19.20 -20.63
N ILE A 88 6.37 -19.03 -19.75
CA ILE A 88 6.43 -19.50 -18.37
C ILE A 88 5.73 -20.85 -18.30
N TRP A 89 6.41 -21.87 -17.80
CA TRP A 89 5.89 -23.22 -17.61
C TRP A 89 5.63 -23.50 -16.14
N PHE A 90 4.51 -24.14 -15.85
CA PHE A 90 4.19 -24.62 -14.51
C PHE A 90 4.55 -26.10 -14.36
N ASP A 91 5.61 -26.36 -13.59
CA ASP A 91 6.01 -27.70 -13.20
C ASP A 91 5.19 -28.13 -11.98
N ARG A 92 4.05 -28.78 -12.22
CA ARG A 92 3.13 -29.26 -11.16
C ARG A 92 3.77 -30.28 -10.23
N ALA A 93 4.71 -31.08 -10.73
CA ALA A 93 5.37 -32.12 -9.94
C ALA A 93 6.35 -31.51 -8.93
N ALA A 94 7.07 -30.47 -9.35
CA ALA A 94 8.01 -29.75 -8.48
C ALA A 94 7.39 -28.54 -7.76
N GLY A 95 6.15 -28.15 -8.09
CA GLY A 95 5.47 -27.00 -7.50
C GLY A 95 6.21 -25.69 -7.77
N ARG A 96 6.66 -25.45 -9.01
CA ARG A 96 7.45 -24.27 -9.37
C ARG A 96 7.14 -23.76 -10.78
N LEU A 97 7.44 -22.49 -11.02
CA LEU A 97 7.36 -21.87 -12.35
C LEU A 97 8.77 -21.83 -12.97
N ARG A 98 8.87 -22.15 -14.26
CA ARG A 98 10.11 -22.17 -15.02
C ARG A 98 9.98 -21.29 -16.25
N LEU A 99 11.01 -20.53 -16.57
CA LEU A 99 11.07 -19.79 -17.83
C LEU A 99 11.59 -20.74 -18.92
N GLY A 100 10.82 -20.92 -19.98
CA GLY A 100 11.22 -21.63 -21.18
C GLY A 100 12.01 -20.70 -22.09
N ASP A 101 13.23 -21.11 -22.42
CA ASP A 101 13.94 -20.51 -23.54
C ASP A 101 13.22 -20.88 -24.85
N ASN A 102 13.00 -19.90 -25.74
CA ASN A 102 12.45 -20.12 -27.08
C ASN A 102 13.32 -21.03 -27.98
N THR A 103 14.37 -21.66 -27.43
CA THR A 103 15.21 -22.66 -28.12
C THR A 103 14.79 -24.11 -27.85
N ALA A 104 13.80 -24.37 -26.99
CA ALA A 104 13.37 -25.74 -26.66
C ALA A 104 12.18 -26.26 -27.48
N ALA A 105 11.87 -25.64 -28.63
CA ALA A 105 10.99 -26.24 -29.64
C ALA A 105 11.80 -27.22 -30.52
N GLY A 106 12.30 -28.28 -29.89
CA GLY A 106 13.03 -29.35 -30.55
C GLY A 106 14.06 -29.96 -29.63
N ASN A 107 13.75 -31.12 -29.04
CA ASN A 107 14.57 -32.32 -29.18
C ASN A 107 14.13 -33.43 -28.22
N ALA A 108 13.68 -34.53 -28.82
CA ALA A 108 13.81 -35.88 -28.28
C ALA A 108 15.31 -36.30 -28.33
N PRO A 109 15.71 -37.37 -27.62
CA PRO A 109 17.06 -37.51 -27.07
C PRO A 109 18.10 -37.91 -28.12
N GLY A 110 19.14 -37.09 -28.24
CA GLY A 110 20.35 -37.34 -29.02
C GLY A 110 21.35 -36.24 -28.69
N VAL A 111 22.30 -36.54 -27.81
CA VAL A 111 23.27 -35.58 -27.27
C VAL A 111 24.14 -35.03 -28.41
N ALA A 112 23.83 -33.82 -28.88
CA ALA A 112 24.75 -33.00 -29.64
C ALA A 112 25.33 -31.96 -28.67
N THR A 113 26.58 -32.14 -28.31
CA THR A 113 27.35 -31.22 -27.48
C THR A 113 27.48 -29.88 -28.21
N GLU A 114 26.59 -28.94 -27.90
CA GLU A 114 26.65 -27.58 -28.42
C GLU A 114 27.84 -26.85 -27.80
N ARG A 115 28.81 -26.49 -28.63
CA ARG A 115 29.98 -25.68 -28.25
C ARG A 115 29.52 -24.27 -27.91
N ARG A 116 29.33 -23.99 -26.61
CA ARG A 116 29.09 -22.63 -26.12
C ARG A 116 30.36 -21.80 -26.29
N SER A 117 30.35 -20.87 -27.24
CA SER A 117 31.32 -19.77 -27.29
C SER A 117 30.85 -18.63 -26.39
N PRO A 118 31.77 -17.84 -25.80
CA PRO A 118 31.39 -16.66 -25.01
C PRO A 118 30.62 -15.68 -25.90
N ALA A 119 29.33 -15.51 -25.62
CA ALA A 119 28.54 -14.42 -26.17
C ALA A 119 28.53 -13.29 -25.14
N VAL A 120 29.09 -12.14 -25.51
CA VAL A 120 28.90 -10.91 -24.75
C VAL A 120 27.44 -10.49 -24.93
N ARG A 121 26.60 -10.73 -23.92
CA ARG A 121 25.31 -10.04 -23.83
C ARG A 121 25.61 -8.62 -23.39
N SER A 122 25.57 -7.66 -24.30
CA SER A 122 25.40 -6.27 -23.90
C SER A 122 23.98 -6.12 -23.36
N SER A 123 23.83 -6.24 -22.05
CA SER A 123 22.61 -5.84 -21.36
C SER A 123 22.48 -4.33 -21.53
N ALA A 124 21.65 -3.89 -22.47
CA ALA A 124 20.99 -2.61 -22.30
C ALA A 124 20.14 -2.75 -21.04
N VAL A 125 20.66 -2.20 -19.95
CA VAL A 125 20.02 -2.19 -18.64
C VAL A 125 18.62 -1.55 -18.79
N ASP A 126 17.61 -2.28 -18.32
CA ASP A 126 16.29 -1.81 -17.86
C ASP A 126 15.14 -1.43 -18.83
N ALA A 127 15.27 -1.41 -20.15
CA ALA A 127 14.19 -0.83 -21.00
C ALA A 127 13.08 -1.80 -21.50
N GLY A 128 13.16 -3.11 -21.23
CA GLY A 128 12.29 -4.09 -21.93
C GLY A 128 11.63 -5.17 -21.06
N ALA A 129 11.97 -5.26 -19.78
CA ALA A 129 11.40 -6.28 -18.91
C ALA A 129 9.98 -5.88 -18.45
N ILE A 130 9.11 -6.86 -18.25
CA ILE A 130 7.78 -6.61 -17.70
C ILE A 130 7.89 -6.13 -16.24
N PRO A 131 7.21 -5.05 -15.86
CA PRO A 131 7.31 -4.51 -14.53
C PRO A 131 6.55 -5.39 -13.53
N SER A 132 6.95 -5.34 -12.25
CA SER A 132 6.28 -6.11 -11.19
C SER A 132 4.81 -5.73 -11.03
N ILE A 133 4.49 -4.47 -11.28
CA ILE A 133 3.17 -3.84 -11.20
C ILE A 133 3.00 -2.89 -12.38
N ALA A 134 1.77 -2.55 -12.76
CA ALA A 134 1.50 -1.65 -13.87
C ALA A 134 2.01 -0.21 -13.56
N PRO A 135 3.09 0.27 -14.21
CA PRO A 135 3.71 1.55 -13.87
C PRO A 135 2.76 2.73 -14.12
N ALA A 136 1.98 2.66 -15.20
CA ALA A 136 0.98 3.67 -15.54
C ALA A 136 -0.07 3.91 -14.44
N ALA A 137 -0.32 2.94 -13.55
CA ALA A 137 -1.27 3.09 -12.45
C ALA A 137 -0.70 3.94 -11.30
N ILE A 138 0.63 4.02 -11.16
CA ILE A 138 1.30 4.71 -10.05
C ILE A 138 2.14 5.93 -10.48
N GLU A 139 2.63 5.97 -11.72
CA GLU A 139 3.52 7.01 -12.26
C GLU A 139 3.06 8.45 -11.98
N PRO A 140 1.77 8.82 -12.16
CA PRO A 140 1.30 10.18 -11.84
C PRO A 140 1.49 10.55 -10.36
N PHE A 141 1.48 9.54 -9.47
CA PHE A 141 1.50 9.68 -8.02
C PHE A 141 2.89 9.47 -7.41
N LEU A 142 3.83 8.90 -8.16
CA LEU A 142 5.24 8.83 -7.80
C LEU A 142 5.93 10.21 -7.87
N SER A 143 5.50 11.06 -8.82
CA SER A 143 6.11 12.37 -9.05
C SER A 143 5.59 13.49 -8.15
N GLN A 144 4.47 13.28 -7.46
CA GLN A 144 3.74 14.33 -6.73
C GLN A 144 3.41 13.86 -5.31
N PRO A 145 4.04 14.40 -4.25
CA PRO A 145 3.53 14.27 -2.88
C PRO A 145 2.06 14.65 -2.79
N LEU A 146 1.21 13.70 -2.43
CA LEU A 146 -0.22 13.92 -2.28
C LEU A 146 -0.64 14.00 -0.80
N ILE A 147 0.32 13.85 0.13
CA ILE A 147 0.12 13.99 1.58
C ILE A 147 1.24 14.84 2.16
N ILE A 148 0.86 15.70 3.11
CA ILE A 148 1.78 16.43 3.98
C ILE A 148 1.46 16.04 5.42
N GLU A 149 2.46 15.57 6.17
CA GLU A 149 2.29 15.24 7.58
C GLU A 149 2.14 16.51 8.43
N ASN A 150 1.41 16.46 9.55
CA ASN A 150 1.08 17.66 10.33
C ASN A 150 2.33 18.44 10.83
N ASP A 151 3.39 17.73 11.19
CA ASP A 151 4.64 18.32 11.66
C ASP A 151 5.48 18.92 10.51
N GLU A 152 5.35 18.36 9.31
CA GLU A 152 5.91 18.91 8.08
C GLU A 152 5.12 20.16 7.66
N LEU A 153 3.79 20.10 7.70
CA LEU A 153 2.86 21.19 7.40
C LEU A 153 3.14 22.44 8.25
N ALA A 154 3.41 22.25 9.55
CA ALA A 154 3.67 23.33 10.49
C ALA A 154 5.00 24.07 10.20
N ARG A 155 5.96 23.39 9.58
CA ARG A 155 7.30 23.93 9.26
C ARG A 155 7.48 24.29 7.79
N ALA A 156 6.55 23.89 6.94
CA ALA A 156 6.62 24.12 5.51
C ALA A 156 6.66 25.63 5.18
N PRO A 157 7.62 26.09 4.36
CA PRO A 157 7.61 27.44 3.83
C PRO A 157 6.31 27.72 3.07
N ARG A 158 5.84 28.96 3.08
CA ARG A 158 4.57 29.34 2.46
C ARG A 158 4.66 30.62 1.65
N ILE A 159 3.83 30.71 0.61
CA ILE A 159 3.65 31.92 -0.17
C ILE A 159 2.91 32.95 0.69
N VAL A 160 3.55 34.11 0.90
CA VAL A 160 2.99 35.20 1.71
C VAL A 160 2.49 36.36 0.86
N ALA A 161 3.05 36.55 -0.33
CA ALA A 161 2.64 37.57 -1.28
C ALA A 161 2.96 37.15 -2.72
N THR A 162 2.21 37.73 -3.65
CA THR A 162 2.37 37.63 -5.10
C THR A 162 3.03 38.92 -5.63
N GLU A 163 3.39 38.96 -6.91
CA GLU A 163 3.80 40.20 -7.57
C GLU A 163 2.64 41.22 -7.62
N ASP A 164 2.96 42.52 -7.59
CA ASP A 164 1.97 43.59 -7.51
C ASP A 164 0.94 43.49 -8.65
N GLY A 165 -0.35 43.46 -8.29
CA GLY A 165 -1.46 43.38 -9.24
C GLY A 165 -1.94 41.96 -9.57
N HIS A 166 -1.26 40.90 -9.11
CA HIS A 166 -1.68 39.51 -9.33
C HIS A 166 -2.28 38.88 -8.08
N VAL A 167 -3.46 38.25 -8.21
CA VAL A 167 -4.08 37.47 -7.12
C VAL A 167 -3.52 36.05 -7.08
N PHE A 168 -3.20 35.51 -8.26
CA PHE A 168 -2.65 34.16 -8.44
C PHE A 168 -1.33 34.22 -9.21
N ILE A 169 -0.56 33.13 -9.10
CA ILE A 169 0.77 32.98 -9.68
C ILE A 169 0.67 31.96 -10.80
N GLY A 170 0.82 32.45 -12.03
CA GLY A 170 0.96 31.64 -13.24
C GLY A 170 2.41 31.25 -13.51
N GLN A 171 2.62 30.50 -14.59
CA GLN A 171 3.96 30.11 -15.00
C GLN A 171 4.76 31.36 -15.40
N GLY A 172 5.95 31.51 -14.83
CA GLY A 172 6.83 32.66 -15.05
C GLY A 172 6.67 33.77 -14.01
N ASP A 173 5.61 33.77 -13.19
CA ASP A 173 5.36 34.84 -12.21
C ASP A 173 6.26 34.73 -10.97
N LYS A 174 6.49 35.86 -10.31
CA LYS A 174 7.20 35.93 -9.04
C LYS A 174 6.26 35.78 -7.86
N ALA A 175 6.78 35.18 -6.81
CA ALA A 175 6.12 35.10 -5.52
C ALA A 175 7.12 35.28 -4.37
N TYR A 176 6.60 35.69 -3.22
CA TYR A 176 7.37 35.87 -2.00
C TYR A 176 7.02 34.80 -1.00
N VAL A 177 8.04 34.10 -0.50
CA VAL A 177 7.90 32.94 0.38
C VAL A 177 8.54 33.24 1.73
N ARG A 178 7.88 32.82 2.80
CA ARG A 178 8.41 32.86 4.17
C ARG A 178 8.58 31.44 4.70
N GLY A 179 9.70 31.19 5.37
CA GLY A 179 10.04 29.91 5.99
C GLY A 179 11.46 29.49 5.65
N ASP A 180 11.94 28.41 6.25
CA ASP A 180 13.28 27.90 5.99
C ASP A 180 13.34 27.12 4.67
N LEU A 181 14.07 27.64 3.69
CA LEU A 181 14.29 26.97 2.40
C LEU A 181 15.51 26.03 2.43
N GLY A 182 16.32 26.07 3.48
CA GLY A 182 17.61 25.38 3.53
C GLY A 182 18.47 25.63 2.28
N GLY A 183 19.17 24.58 1.84
CA GLY A 183 20.01 24.59 0.64
C GLY A 183 19.26 24.35 -0.68
N VAL A 184 17.96 24.08 -0.63
CA VAL A 184 17.18 23.65 -1.80
C VAL A 184 16.82 24.87 -2.66
N THR A 185 16.82 24.68 -3.98
CA THR A 185 16.51 25.72 -4.97
C THR A 185 15.21 25.48 -5.73
N THR A 186 14.71 24.24 -5.75
CA THR A 186 13.49 23.86 -6.47
C THR A 186 12.48 23.27 -5.50
N PHE A 187 11.27 23.80 -5.52
CA PHE A 187 10.18 23.40 -4.63
C PHE A 187 8.93 23.11 -5.43
N GLN A 188 8.18 22.11 -4.98
CA GLN A 188 6.82 21.87 -5.42
C GLN A 188 5.87 22.65 -4.50
N VAL A 189 4.83 23.25 -5.07
CA VAL A 189 3.83 24.05 -4.36
C VAL A 189 2.55 23.24 -4.21
N TYR A 190 2.01 23.27 -3.00
CA TYR A 190 0.85 22.49 -2.60
C TYR A 190 -0.20 23.34 -1.89
N ARG A 191 -1.46 22.99 -2.12
CA ARG A 191 -2.58 23.44 -1.30
C ARG A 191 -2.97 22.35 -0.30
N PRO A 192 -2.94 22.63 1.02
CA PRO A 192 -3.49 21.72 2.01
C PRO A 192 -4.97 21.48 1.76
N GLY A 193 -5.32 20.21 1.62
CA GLY A 193 -6.68 19.72 1.41
C GLY A 193 -7.32 19.21 2.69
N ARG A 194 -8.09 18.14 2.56
CA ARG A 194 -8.86 17.56 3.67
C ARG A 194 -7.93 16.91 4.70
N PRO A 195 -8.24 17.02 6.00
CA PRO A 195 -7.50 16.31 7.03
C PRO A 195 -7.76 14.80 6.92
N LEU A 196 -6.70 14.00 6.98
CA LEU A 196 -6.73 12.56 7.08
C LEU A 196 -6.84 12.17 8.56
N GLN A 197 -8.05 11.85 8.99
CA GLN A 197 -8.36 11.49 10.36
C GLN A 197 -8.39 9.99 10.55
N ASP A 198 -7.76 9.51 11.61
CA ASP A 198 -7.84 8.10 12.01
C ASP A 198 -9.30 7.75 12.39
N PRO A 199 -9.93 6.74 11.75
CA PRO A 199 -11.32 6.36 12.04
C PRO A 199 -11.55 5.87 13.47
N ASP A 200 -10.53 5.33 14.14
CA ASP A 200 -10.65 4.75 15.47
C ASP A 200 -10.43 5.80 16.57
N SER A 201 -9.44 6.68 16.40
CA SER A 201 -9.07 7.68 17.42
C SER A 201 -9.60 9.10 17.15
N GLY A 202 -10.00 9.41 15.91
CA GLY A 202 -10.34 10.75 15.46
C GLY A 202 -9.15 11.70 15.33
N GLN A 203 -7.92 11.23 15.58
CA GLN A 203 -6.71 12.04 15.47
C GLN A 203 -6.43 12.39 13.99
N VAL A 204 -6.17 13.66 13.70
CA VAL A 204 -5.64 14.06 12.38
C VAL A 204 -4.20 13.57 12.28
N LEU A 205 -3.92 12.70 11.31
CA LEU A 205 -2.59 12.14 11.07
C LEU A 205 -1.80 12.97 10.06
N ALA A 206 -2.47 13.46 9.03
CA ALA A 206 -1.89 14.24 7.95
C ALA A 206 -2.97 15.02 7.19
N HIS A 207 -2.58 15.79 6.17
CA HIS A 207 -3.50 16.45 5.25
C HIS A 207 -3.26 15.95 3.82
N GLU A 208 -4.33 15.79 3.05
CA GLU A 208 -4.20 15.65 1.59
C GLU A 208 -3.55 16.92 1.01
N ALA A 209 -2.80 16.79 -0.08
CA ALA A 209 -2.09 17.89 -0.71
C ALA A 209 -2.36 17.90 -2.21
N TYR A 210 -2.87 19.02 -2.70
CA TYR A 210 -3.09 19.25 -4.12
C TYR A 210 -1.85 19.90 -4.73
N TYR A 211 -1.23 19.22 -5.69
CA TYR A 211 -0.08 19.77 -6.41
C TYR A 211 -0.52 20.90 -7.35
N LEU A 212 0.00 22.10 -7.11
CA LEU A 212 -0.35 23.27 -7.91
C LEU A 212 0.72 23.59 -8.96
N GLY A 213 1.99 23.35 -8.66
CA GLY A 213 3.08 23.75 -9.55
C GLY A 213 4.46 23.57 -8.95
N THR A 214 5.48 24.03 -9.68
CA THR A 214 6.88 24.03 -9.24
C THR A 214 7.40 25.46 -9.30
N VAL A 215 8.15 25.85 -8.28
CA VAL A 215 8.82 27.14 -8.18
C VAL A 215 10.32 26.95 -7.96
N THR A 216 11.10 27.91 -8.44
CA THR A 216 12.54 27.96 -8.21
C THR A 216 12.92 29.23 -7.44
N VAL A 217 13.85 29.11 -6.51
CA VAL A 217 14.36 30.22 -5.71
C VAL A 217 15.20 31.13 -6.60
N GLN A 218 14.79 32.38 -6.74
CA GLN A 218 15.55 33.40 -7.46
C GLN A 218 16.48 34.17 -6.53
N ALA A 219 16.00 34.53 -5.35
CA ALA A 219 16.76 35.25 -4.34
C ALA A 219 16.37 34.75 -2.96
N ARG A 220 17.37 34.50 -2.11
CA ARG A 220 17.10 34.21 -0.69
C ARG A 220 16.93 35.51 0.09
N ALA A 221 16.23 35.41 1.22
CA ALA A 221 16.12 36.46 2.21
C ALA A 221 17.49 37.09 2.50
N GLY A 222 17.61 38.40 2.25
CA GLY A 222 18.81 39.19 2.55
C GLY A 222 18.71 39.89 3.90
N ALA A 223 19.75 40.64 4.27
CA ALA A 223 19.74 41.41 5.51
C ALA A 223 18.54 42.39 5.56
N GLY A 224 17.67 42.23 6.55
CA GLY A 224 16.47 43.06 6.74
C GLY A 224 15.18 42.54 6.08
N SER A 225 15.19 41.34 5.49
CA SER A 225 13.99 40.70 4.93
C SER A 225 13.85 39.26 5.44
N ASP A 226 12.64 38.88 5.83
CA ASP A 226 12.30 37.50 6.21
C ASP A 226 11.62 36.72 5.05
N VAL A 227 11.70 37.24 3.83
CA VAL A 227 11.06 36.64 2.64
C VAL A 227 12.06 36.37 1.53
N HIS A 228 11.89 35.21 0.90
CA HIS A 228 12.61 34.77 -0.28
C HIS A 228 11.79 35.08 -1.53
N THR A 229 12.45 35.33 -2.65
CA THR A 229 11.80 35.50 -3.95
C THR A 229 11.91 34.21 -4.72
N VAL A 230 10.77 33.67 -5.14
CA VAL A 230 10.68 32.48 -6.01
C VAL A 230 10.01 32.84 -7.32
N ARG A 231 10.23 32.02 -8.35
CA ARG A 231 9.55 32.11 -9.64
C ARG A 231 8.90 30.78 -9.99
N ALA A 232 7.65 30.83 -10.41
CA ALA A 232 6.95 29.66 -10.92
C ALA A 232 7.56 29.19 -12.24
N THR A 233 8.02 27.94 -12.28
CA THR A 233 8.56 27.30 -13.48
C THR A 233 7.52 26.47 -14.21
N SER A 234 6.53 25.94 -13.48
CA SER A 234 5.38 25.23 -14.04
C SER A 234 4.15 25.47 -13.17
N THR A 235 3.00 25.60 -13.80
CA THR A 235 1.71 25.76 -13.12
C THR A 235 0.72 24.75 -13.70
N ARG A 236 0.16 23.89 -12.84
CA ARG A 236 -0.98 23.04 -13.17
C ARG A 236 -2.29 23.67 -12.72
N GLU A 237 -2.28 24.29 -11.55
CA GLU A 237 -3.39 25.03 -10.99
C GLU A 237 -2.90 26.36 -10.40
N GLU A 238 -3.80 27.33 -10.28
CA GLU A 238 -3.52 28.65 -9.74
C GLU A 238 -2.93 28.58 -8.32
N MET A 239 -1.70 29.06 -8.18
CA MET A 239 -0.98 29.19 -6.91
C MET A 239 -1.22 30.56 -6.29
N GLY A 240 -1.22 30.67 -4.97
CA GLY A 240 -1.49 31.92 -4.29
C GLY A 240 -1.03 31.94 -2.83
N LYS A 241 -1.43 33.02 -2.14
CA LYS A 241 -1.10 33.24 -0.73
C LYS A 241 -1.65 32.10 0.14
N GLY A 242 -0.80 31.55 1.00
CA GLY A 242 -1.14 30.45 1.91
C GLY A 242 -0.75 29.08 1.39
N ASP A 243 -0.48 28.93 0.09
CA ASP A 243 0.03 27.68 -0.47
C ASP A 243 1.46 27.42 0.04
N GLN A 244 1.78 26.14 0.23
CA GLN A 244 2.98 25.69 0.93
C GLN A 244 3.98 25.05 -0.03
N LEU A 245 5.25 25.16 0.30
CA LEU A 245 6.36 24.66 -0.48
C LEU A 245 6.96 23.42 0.18
N ILE A 246 7.22 22.41 -0.64
CA ILE A 246 7.94 21.20 -0.26
C ILE A 246 9.14 21.08 -1.19
N ALA A 247 10.30 20.74 -0.61
CA ALA A 247 11.51 20.52 -1.38
C ALA A 247 11.28 19.40 -2.40
N LEU A 248 11.63 19.63 -3.66
CA LEU A 248 11.59 18.57 -4.67
C LEU A 248 12.71 17.57 -4.38
N ALA A 249 12.40 16.49 -3.68
CA ALA A 249 13.31 15.37 -3.49
C ALA A 249 13.29 14.47 -4.74
N PRO A 250 14.45 14.09 -5.30
CA PRO A 250 14.49 13.07 -6.34
C PRO A 250 13.91 11.77 -5.78
N ALA A 251 12.78 11.31 -6.32
CA ALA A 251 12.30 9.96 -6.03
C ALA A 251 13.26 8.99 -6.76
N PRO A 252 14.00 8.13 -6.06
CA PRO A 252 14.81 7.12 -6.73
C PRO A 252 13.87 6.25 -7.58
N ALA A 253 14.29 5.91 -8.80
CA ALA A 253 13.64 4.87 -9.58
C ALA A 253 13.83 3.54 -8.82
N GLN A 254 12.86 3.21 -7.96
CA GLN A 254 12.88 1.97 -7.21
C GLN A 254 12.12 0.90 -7.99
N ASN A 255 12.77 -0.26 -8.15
CA ASN A 255 12.08 -1.46 -8.57
C ASN A 255 11.17 -1.90 -7.42
N TYR A 256 9.87 -1.71 -7.61
CA TYR A 256 8.84 -2.13 -6.68
C TYR A 256 8.76 -3.67 -6.67
N VAL A 257 9.20 -4.29 -5.59
CA VAL A 257 9.06 -5.73 -5.38
C VAL A 257 7.95 -5.94 -4.36
N PRO A 258 6.82 -6.57 -4.73
CA PRO A 258 5.78 -6.91 -3.76
C PRO A 258 6.31 -7.89 -2.72
N HIS A 259 6.14 -7.59 -1.43
CA HIS A 259 6.47 -8.50 -0.34
C HIS A 259 5.52 -8.30 0.86
N ALA A 260 5.48 -9.27 1.77
CA ALA A 260 4.79 -9.08 3.04
C ALA A 260 5.58 -8.10 3.94
N PRO A 261 4.92 -7.24 4.74
CA PRO A 261 5.61 -6.40 5.71
C PRO A 261 6.37 -7.26 6.72
N ALA A 262 7.52 -6.76 7.20
CA ALA A 262 8.35 -7.48 8.18
C ALA A 262 7.67 -7.68 9.54
N THR A 263 6.76 -6.77 9.91
CA THR A 263 5.95 -6.83 11.13
C THR A 263 4.48 -7.06 10.78
N ARG A 264 3.71 -7.56 11.75
CA ARG A 264 2.26 -7.65 11.59
C ARG A 264 1.66 -6.25 11.66
N ILE A 265 1.06 -5.81 10.57
CA ILE A 265 0.39 -4.53 10.41
C ILE A 265 -1.11 -4.74 10.43
N ALA A 266 -1.81 -3.87 11.16
CA ALA A 266 -3.25 -3.68 11.07
C ALA A 266 -3.53 -2.19 10.90
N ALA A 267 -3.97 -1.82 9.69
CA ALA A 267 -4.27 -0.47 9.27
C ALA A 267 -5.74 -0.33 8.89
N LYS A 268 -6.18 0.92 8.72
CA LYS A 268 -7.48 1.29 8.20
C LYS A 268 -7.34 2.25 7.04
N VAL A 269 -8.25 2.13 6.08
CA VAL A 269 -8.39 3.05 4.95
C VAL A 269 -8.89 4.40 5.46
N LEU A 270 -8.13 5.46 5.18
CA LEU A 270 -8.40 6.84 5.59
C LEU A 270 -9.18 7.61 4.52
N SER A 271 -8.71 7.56 3.28
CA SER A 271 -9.34 8.23 2.15
C SER A 271 -9.10 7.47 0.85
N VAL A 272 -10.00 7.70 -0.10
CA VAL A 272 -9.83 7.31 -1.50
C VAL A 272 -9.36 8.51 -2.28
N HIS A 273 -8.30 8.34 -3.07
CA HIS A 273 -7.80 9.40 -3.93
C HIS A 273 -8.90 9.88 -4.90
N GLY A 274 -9.01 11.20 -5.07
CA GLY A 274 -10.09 11.83 -5.85
C GLY A 274 -11.38 12.11 -5.06
N GLY A 275 -11.42 11.76 -3.76
CA GLY A 275 -12.51 12.16 -2.86
C GLY A 275 -13.83 11.41 -3.07
N VAL A 276 -13.78 10.26 -3.72
CA VAL A 276 -14.94 9.37 -3.92
C VAL A 276 -15.18 8.46 -2.71
N THR A 277 -16.40 7.97 -2.55
CA THR A 277 -16.79 7.12 -1.41
C THR A 277 -16.30 5.68 -1.52
N TYR A 278 -16.04 5.21 -2.74
CA TYR A 278 -15.70 3.82 -3.04
C TYR A 278 -14.46 3.75 -3.92
N ALA A 279 -13.60 2.76 -3.65
CA ALA A 279 -12.41 2.46 -4.42
C ALA A 279 -12.45 1.04 -5.01
N GLY A 280 -12.08 0.89 -6.27
CA GLY A 280 -11.95 -0.39 -6.96
C GLY A 280 -10.50 -0.72 -7.33
N ARG A 281 -10.33 -1.72 -8.19
CA ARG A 281 -9.01 -2.10 -8.74
C ARG A 281 -8.34 -0.90 -9.45
N ASN A 282 -7.03 -0.80 -9.29
CA ASN A 282 -6.17 0.27 -9.81
C ASN A 282 -6.46 1.67 -9.25
N GLN A 283 -7.22 1.77 -8.16
CA GLN A 283 -7.41 3.03 -7.45
C GLN A 283 -6.51 3.10 -6.22
N ILE A 284 -6.26 4.33 -5.78
CA ILE A 284 -5.32 4.64 -4.70
C ILE A 284 -6.09 4.99 -3.45
N VAL A 285 -5.63 4.45 -2.34
CA VAL A 285 -6.13 4.75 -1.01
C VAL A 285 -5.00 5.13 -0.07
N SER A 286 -5.30 5.97 0.91
CA SER A 286 -4.42 6.27 2.03
C SER A 286 -4.78 5.41 3.24
N ILE A 287 -3.79 4.98 4.03
CA ILE A 287 -3.98 4.16 5.23
C ILE A 287 -3.28 4.74 6.47
N ASN A 288 -3.83 4.49 7.66
CA ASN A 288 -3.35 5.05 8.94
C ASN A 288 -2.09 4.38 9.53
N ARG A 289 -1.26 3.77 8.68
CA ARG A 289 0.03 3.19 9.08
C ARG A 289 1.12 3.67 8.14
N GLY A 290 2.30 3.92 8.68
CA GLY A 290 3.46 4.40 7.94
C GLY A 290 4.75 3.69 8.34
N LYS A 291 5.87 4.37 8.07
CA LYS A 291 7.22 3.92 8.37
C LYS A 291 7.42 3.69 9.87
N LEU A 292 6.77 4.50 10.71
CA LEU A 292 6.85 4.35 12.17
C LEU A 292 6.18 3.05 12.66
N ASP A 293 5.26 2.49 11.88
CA ASP A 293 4.56 1.24 12.18
C ASP A 293 5.25 0.00 11.59
N GLY A 294 6.30 0.20 10.78
CA GLY A 294 7.04 -0.87 10.12
C GLY A 294 6.59 -1.18 8.68
N LEU A 295 5.79 -0.29 8.06
CA LEU A 295 5.55 -0.36 6.63
C LEU A 295 6.71 0.22 5.84
N ASP A 296 6.94 -0.37 4.66
CA ASP A 296 7.92 0.06 3.69
C ASP A 296 7.38 -0.10 2.26
N ILE A 297 8.09 0.51 1.30
CA ILE A 297 7.70 0.50 -0.11
C ILE A 297 7.85 -0.92 -0.66
N GLY A 298 6.79 -1.47 -1.25
CA GLY A 298 6.74 -2.87 -1.68
C GLY A 298 5.79 -3.73 -0.84
N SER A 299 5.48 -3.29 0.38
CA SER A 299 4.59 -4.01 1.30
C SER A 299 3.22 -4.28 0.68
N VAL A 300 2.72 -5.51 0.83
CA VAL A 300 1.38 -5.93 0.40
C VAL A 300 0.52 -6.23 1.62
N LEU A 301 -0.69 -5.67 1.63
CA LEU A 301 -1.71 -5.90 2.66
C LEU A 301 -2.95 -6.54 2.04
N ARG A 302 -3.73 -7.27 2.85
CA ARG A 302 -5.07 -7.76 2.49
C ARG A 302 -6.13 -6.78 2.97
N LEU A 303 -7.11 -6.52 2.12
CA LEU A 303 -8.23 -5.63 2.43
C LEU A 303 -9.44 -6.42 2.89
N TYR A 304 -10.09 -5.95 3.96
CA TYR A 304 -11.26 -6.56 4.55
C TYR A 304 -12.38 -5.55 4.81
N HIS A 305 -13.62 -5.93 4.48
CA HIS A 305 -14.79 -5.29 5.03
C HIS A 305 -15.03 -5.77 6.46
N ALA A 306 -15.31 -4.84 7.35
CA ALA A 306 -15.76 -5.18 8.69
C ALA A 306 -17.14 -5.87 8.62
N GLY A 307 -17.26 -7.03 9.25
CA GLY A 307 -18.52 -7.74 9.30
C GLY A 307 -19.60 -6.92 10.00
N LYS A 308 -20.75 -6.78 9.35
CA LYS A 308 -21.88 -6.00 9.88
C LYS A 308 -22.48 -6.71 11.09
N THR A 309 -22.97 -5.93 12.05
CA THR A 309 -23.80 -6.46 13.13
C THR A 309 -25.24 -6.52 12.63
N VAL A 310 -25.76 -7.73 12.48
CA VAL A 310 -27.13 -7.99 12.03
C VAL A 310 -27.99 -8.41 13.21
N ARG A 311 -29.29 -8.08 13.14
CA ARG A 311 -30.27 -8.58 14.11
C ARG A 311 -30.66 -9.99 13.72
N ASP A 312 -30.56 -10.90 14.66
CA ASP A 312 -31.04 -12.27 14.51
C ASP A 312 -32.49 -12.33 14.99
N SER A 313 -33.41 -12.31 14.03
CA SER A 313 -34.86 -12.46 14.26
C SER A 313 -35.29 -13.91 14.47
N THR A 314 -34.38 -14.88 14.30
CA THR A 314 -34.65 -16.31 14.52
C THR A 314 -34.32 -16.75 15.94
N ALA A 315 -33.50 -15.98 16.67
CA ALA A 315 -33.16 -16.25 18.06
C ALA A 315 -34.34 -15.92 19.02
N PRO A 316 -34.51 -16.68 20.12
CA PRO A 316 -35.49 -16.35 21.15
C PRO A 316 -35.23 -14.94 21.68
N THR A 317 -36.28 -14.12 21.75
CA THR A 317 -36.17 -12.76 22.27
C THR A 317 -35.72 -12.80 23.73
N GLY A 318 -34.67 -12.02 24.08
CA GLY A 318 -34.16 -11.99 25.45
C GLY A 318 -35.19 -11.50 26.46
N TRP A 319 -34.91 -11.66 27.76
CA TRP A 319 -35.80 -11.34 28.89
C TRP A 319 -36.43 -9.92 28.88
N PHE A 320 -35.91 -9.00 28.06
CA PHE A 320 -36.40 -7.63 27.88
C PHE A 320 -37.00 -7.33 26.50
N GLY A 321 -37.38 -8.35 25.72
CA GLY A 321 -37.99 -8.12 24.40
C GLY A 321 -37.02 -7.65 23.32
N ARG A 322 -35.70 -7.82 23.52
CA ARG A 322 -34.66 -7.43 22.55
C ARG A 322 -34.23 -8.61 21.69
N GLU A 323 -34.24 -8.40 20.37
CA GLU A 323 -33.63 -9.32 19.39
C GLU A 323 -32.12 -9.40 19.62
N GLN A 324 -31.58 -10.61 19.46
CA GLN A 324 -30.15 -10.83 19.58
C GLN A 324 -29.42 -10.17 18.40
N GLN A 325 -28.22 -9.66 18.65
CA GLN A 325 -27.36 -9.08 17.62
C GLN A 325 -26.18 -10.00 17.39
N VAL A 326 -25.88 -10.31 16.13
CA VAL A 326 -24.76 -11.18 15.72
C VAL A 326 -23.86 -10.39 14.79
N ARG A 327 -22.55 -10.38 15.08
CA ARG A 327 -21.55 -9.79 14.20
C ARG A 327 -21.12 -10.81 13.15
N LEU A 328 -21.27 -10.47 11.88
CA LEU A 328 -20.78 -11.27 10.76
C LEU A 328 -19.23 -11.29 10.76
N PRO A 329 -18.60 -12.31 10.15
CA PRO A 329 -17.15 -12.32 9.98
C PRO A 329 -16.70 -11.19 9.05
N ASP A 330 -15.44 -10.77 9.20
CA ASP A 330 -14.83 -9.84 8.27
C ASP A 330 -14.55 -10.58 6.94
N GLU A 331 -14.88 -9.95 5.81
CA GLU A 331 -14.75 -10.55 4.48
C GLU A 331 -13.57 -9.96 3.72
N GLN A 332 -12.72 -10.81 3.14
CA GLN A 332 -11.61 -10.32 2.31
C GLN A 332 -12.15 -9.79 0.98
N VAL A 333 -11.87 -8.52 0.72
CA VAL A 333 -12.34 -7.80 -0.48
C VAL A 333 -11.25 -7.49 -1.48
N GLY A 334 -9.98 -7.65 -1.12
CA GLY A 334 -8.90 -7.33 -2.05
C GLY A 334 -7.49 -7.40 -1.47
N SER A 335 -6.56 -6.80 -2.21
CA SER A 335 -5.16 -6.65 -1.83
C SER A 335 -4.65 -5.25 -2.17
N LEU A 336 -3.84 -4.68 -1.28
CA LEU A 336 -3.30 -3.34 -1.35
C LEU A 336 -1.78 -3.40 -1.47
N PHE A 337 -1.21 -2.77 -2.49
CA PHE A 337 0.24 -2.65 -2.69
C PHE A 337 0.72 -1.26 -2.27
N ILE A 338 1.61 -1.19 -1.28
CA ILE A 338 2.15 0.06 -0.76
C ILE A 338 3.30 0.54 -1.65
N PHE A 339 3.10 1.67 -2.32
CA PHE A 339 4.11 2.25 -3.23
C PHE A 339 4.77 3.51 -2.65
N ARG A 340 4.22 4.08 -1.58
CA ARG A 340 4.78 5.26 -0.91
C ARG A 340 4.43 5.27 0.56
N VAL A 341 5.43 5.54 1.39
CA VAL A 341 5.31 5.48 2.85
C VAL A 341 5.80 6.79 3.47
N PHE A 342 4.99 7.35 4.36
CA PHE A 342 5.32 8.50 5.20
C PHE A 342 5.51 8.04 6.66
N GLY A 343 5.73 8.95 7.61
CA GLY A 343 5.86 8.60 9.02
C GLY A 343 4.65 7.83 9.57
N ARG A 344 3.44 8.38 9.43
CA ARG A 344 2.18 7.85 10.01
C ARG A 344 1.14 7.37 9.00
N VAL A 345 1.35 7.67 7.72
CA VAL A 345 0.39 7.37 6.65
C VAL A 345 1.13 6.73 5.49
N SER A 346 0.45 5.89 4.71
CA SER A 346 0.98 5.32 3.47
C SER A 346 -0.03 5.40 2.35
N TYR A 347 0.47 5.42 1.11
CA TYR A 347 -0.33 5.21 -0.07
C TYR A 347 -0.22 3.79 -0.57
N GLY A 348 -1.38 3.23 -0.89
CA GLY A 348 -1.48 1.94 -1.52
C GLY A 348 -2.32 1.97 -2.80
N LEU A 349 -1.91 1.16 -3.76
CA LEU A 349 -2.66 0.83 -4.96
C LEU A 349 -3.46 -0.44 -4.72
N ILE A 350 -4.77 -0.41 -4.98
CA ILE A 350 -5.62 -1.60 -4.90
C ILE A 350 -5.33 -2.47 -6.12
N MET A 351 -4.65 -3.60 -5.90
CA MET A 351 -4.25 -4.51 -6.99
C MET A 351 -5.38 -5.44 -7.43
N GLN A 352 -6.19 -5.87 -6.47
CA GLN A 352 -7.34 -6.76 -6.67
C GLN A 352 -8.47 -6.27 -5.77
N ALA A 353 -9.70 -6.32 -6.30
CA ALA A 353 -10.92 -5.99 -5.56
C ALA A 353 -12.05 -6.90 -6.03
N THR A 354 -12.67 -7.64 -5.11
CA THR A 354 -13.91 -8.41 -5.34
C THR A 354 -15.15 -7.61 -4.96
N ALA A 355 -14.99 -6.60 -4.11
CA ALA A 355 -16.01 -5.64 -3.72
C ALA A 355 -15.41 -4.22 -3.64
N PRO A 356 -16.23 -3.15 -3.69
CA PRO A 356 -15.75 -1.78 -3.56
C PRO A 356 -15.20 -1.50 -2.16
N VAL A 357 -13.95 -1.07 -2.07
CA VAL A 357 -13.26 -0.70 -0.82
C VAL A 357 -13.76 0.67 -0.35
N VAL A 358 -14.00 0.82 0.94
CA VAL A 358 -14.50 2.06 1.56
C VAL A 358 -13.60 2.56 2.68
N VAL A 359 -13.76 3.83 3.04
CA VAL A 359 -13.11 4.41 4.21
C VAL A 359 -13.54 3.64 5.46
N GLY A 360 -12.56 3.28 6.30
CA GLY A 360 -12.76 2.47 7.51
C GLY A 360 -12.50 0.97 7.34
N ASP A 361 -12.41 0.48 6.10
CA ASP A 361 -11.99 -0.89 5.80
C ASP A 361 -10.61 -1.19 6.38
N THR A 362 -10.39 -2.45 6.74
CA THR A 362 -9.14 -2.86 7.40
C THR A 362 -8.15 -3.38 6.37
N ALA A 363 -6.91 -2.94 6.46
CA ALA A 363 -5.78 -3.44 5.68
C ALA A 363 -4.80 -4.15 6.63
N THR A 364 -4.68 -5.47 6.54
CA THR A 364 -3.84 -6.26 7.44
C THR A 364 -2.71 -6.96 6.69
N SER A 365 -1.60 -7.24 7.39
CA SER A 365 -0.55 -8.10 6.82
C SER A 365 -1.17 -9.44 6.39
N PRO A 366 -0.74 -9.99 5.24
CA PRO A 366 -1.06 -11.36 4.89
C PRO A 366 -0.47 -12.32 5.94
N GLU A 367 -1.20 -13.39 6.24
CA GLU A 367 -0.78 -14.42 7.18
C GLU A 367 0.41 -15.23 6.67
#